data_AF-A0A7C4DZA9-F1
#
_entry.id   AF-A0A7C4DZA9-F1
#
_cell.length_a   1.000
_cell.length_b   1.000
_cell.length_c   1.000
_cell.angle_alpha   90.00
_cell.angle_beta   90.00
_cell.angle_gamma   90.00
#
_symmetry.space_group_name_H-M   'P 1'
#
loop_
_entity.id
_entity.type
_entity.pdbx_description
1 polymer ?
#
loop_
_entity_poly.entity_id
_entity_poly.type
_entity_poly.pdbx_seq_one_letter_code
_entity_poly.pdbx_strand_id
1 'polypeptide(L)'
;KPGHDYYVCLSCGQRTGEKTQRCGVCGGETVEVKMVCDTCLEKTKQELLKLIDFMENDFGLSSFTVSFSGNRGYHLAVEAKEVLELGRDARQEIVDYVTGSHISIGFHGLPPSSTYAPDYSDPGWRGRVARGVRRIVLEAGGDERLGRLLGPRQLEELRSMSSLWRDRPRWELLKQGGRSQQLEKLVSLSVDDAASHIDTVVTTDVHRLLRLADTLNGKTGLRAMVVSRDMLEEFNPLRDAVALPEEPTLTVKVFHSPRYMLGENVYGPWENQAQKLPAYAAVYLLCKGLATLA
;
A
#
# COMPACT_ATOMS: atom_id res chain seq x y z
N LYS A 1 -12.72 -10.00 -0.22
CA LYS A 1 -11.62 -10.11 0.77
C LYS A 1 -10.55 -10.98 0.15
N PRO A 2 -9.30 -10.53 0.02
CA PRO A 2 -8.30 -11.38 -0.59
C PRO A 2 -8.03 -12.56 0.35
N GLY A 3 -7.97 -13.77 -0.19
CA GLY A 3 -7.94 -15.03 0.57
C GLY A 3 -6.62 -15.34 1.28
N HIS A 4 -5.79 -14.33 1.59
CA HIS A 4 -4.42 -14.50 2.09
C HIS A 4 -4.22 -14.21 3.59
N ASP A 5 -5.20 -13.62 4.26
CA ASP A 5 -5.21 -13.46 5.73
C ASP A 5 -6.19 -14.48 6.33
N TYR A 6 -5.68 -15.42 7.10
CA TYR A 6 -6.46 -16.44 7.78
C TYR A 6 -5.68 -17.00 8.97
N TYR A 7 -6.36 -17.74 9.85
CA TYR A 7 -5.74 -18.38 10.99
C TYR A 7 -5.62 -19.87 10.73
N VAL A 8 -4.50 -20.47 11.13
CA VAL A 8 -4.25 -21.91 11.01
C VAL A 8 -3.85 -22.49 12.35
N CYS A 9 -4.44 -23.64 12.70
CA CYS A 9 -3.96 -24.42 13.83
C CYS A 9 -2.66 -25.16 13.50
N LEU A 10 -1.61 -24.97 14.31
CA LEU A 10 -0.32 -25.64 14.12
C LEU A 10 -0.38 -27.15 14.37
N SER A 11 -1.38 -27.64 15.12
CA SER A 11 -1.48 -29.06 15.48
C SER A 11 -2.25 -29.89 14.47
N CYS A 12 -3.37 -29.38 13.94
CA CYS A 12 -4.23 -30.12 13.02
C CYS A 12 -4.41 -29.48 11.63
N GLY A 13 -3.87 -28.28 11.40
CA GLY A 13 -3.99 -27.57 10.12
C GLY A 13 -5.35 -26.91 9.89
N GLN A 14 -6.28 -26.96 10.85
CA GLN A 14 -7.62 -26.36 10.69
C GLN A 14 -7.52 -24.86 10.40
N ARG A 15 -8.15 -24.42 9.30
CA ARG A 15 -8.27 -23.02 8.93
C ARG A 15 -9.50 -22.38 9.57
N THR A 16 -9.35 -21.14 10.02
CA THR A 16 -10.46 -20.28 10.45
C THR A 16 -10.31 -18.89 9.82
N GLY A 17 -11.44 -18.23 9.57
CA GLY A 17 -11.47 -16.82 9.13
C GLY A 17 -11.46 -15.83 10.29
N GLU A 18 -11.52 -16.32 11.53
CA GLU A 18 -11.72 -15.52 12.74
C GLU A 18 -10.53 -15.67 13.67
N LYS A 19 -10.16 -14.59 14.35
CA LYS A 19 -9.06 -14.60 15.30
C LYS A 19 -9.45 -15.43 16.52
N THR A 20 -8.97 -16.67 16.57
CA THR A 20 -9.02 -17.51 17.76
C THR A 20 -7.60 -17.71 18.30
N GLN A 21 -7.44 -17.85 19.62
CA GLN A 21 -6.15 -18.20 20.23
C GLN A 21 -5.92 -19.72 20.28
N ARG A 22 -7.01 -20.49 20.23
CA ARG A 22 -7.00 -21.95 20.20
C ARG A 22 -7.90 -22.48 19.10
N CYS A 23 -7.55 -23.64 18.59
CA CYS A 23 -8.32 -24.36 17.59
C CYS A 23 -9.60 -24.94 18.21
N GLY A 24 -10.75 -24.68 17.59
CA GLY A 24 -12.03 -25.29 18.02
C GLY A 24 -12.13 -26.80 17.77
N VAL A 25 -11.22 -27.38 16.97
CA VAL A 25 -11.22 -28.81 16.62
C VAL A 25 -10.32 -29.62 17.57
N CYS A 26 -9.08 -29.16 17.81
CA CYS A 26 -8.10 -29.94 18.59
C CYS A 26 -7.53 -29.21 19.81
N GLY A 27 -7.95 -27.96 20.08
CA GLY A 27 -7.43 -27.15 21.18
C GLY A 27 -6.00 -26.61 21.00
N GLY A 28 -5.34 -26.92 19.88
CA GLY A 28 -3.98 -26.48 19.57
C GLY A 28 -3.87 -24.98 19.29
N GLU A 29 -2.66 -24.44 19.32
CA GLU A 29 -2.39 -23.03 19.04
C GLU A 29 -2.74 -22.67 17.59
N THR A 30 -3.32 -21.48 17.41
CA THR A 30 -3.67 -20.91 16.10
C THR A 30 -2.82 -19.68 15.81
N VAL A 31 -2.17 -19.68 14.65
CA VAL A 31 -1.33 -18.57 14.18
C VAL A 31 -2.03 -17.80 13.06
N GLU A 32 -1.86 -16.48 13.06
CA GLU A 32 -2.29 -15.64 11.94
C GLU A 32 -1.31 -15.79 10.78
N VAL A 33 -1.80 -16.29 9.66
CA VAL A 33 -1.03 -16.43 8.43
C VAL A 33 -1.21 -15.17 7.60
N LYS A 34 -0.10 -14.44 7.43
CA LYS A 34 -0.01 -13.26 6.56
C LYS A 34 1.04 -13.51 5.50
N MET A 35 0.60 -14.07 4.38
CA MET A 35 1.48 -14.30 3.23
C MET A 35 1.79 -12.97 2.54
N VAL A 36 3.05 -12.80 2.12
CA VAL A 36 3.40 -11.69 1.24
C VAL A 36 2.81 -12.01 -0.13
N CYS A 37 2.10 -11.05 -0.73
CA CYS A 37 1.39 -11.22 -1.99
C CYS A 37 1.85 -10.18 -3.01
N ASP A 38 2.06 -10.57 -4.26
CA ASP A 38 2.54 -9.66 -5.32
C ASP A 38 1.64 -8.43 -5.47
N THR A 39 0.31 -8.64 -5.49
CA THR A 39 -0.66 -7.54 -5.57
C THR A 39 -0.54 -6.57 -4.39
N CYS A 40 -0.21 -7.09 -3.20
CA CYS A 40 -0.08 -6.29 -1.98
C CYS A 40 1.19 -5.45 -2.05
N LEU A 41 2.32 -6.07 -2.43
CA LEU A 41 3.60 -5.41 -2.60
C LEU A 41 3.55 -4.35 -3.69
N GLU A 42 2.87 -4.63 -4.80
CA GLU A 42 2.70 -3.67 -5.87
C GLU A 42 1.88 -2.47 -5.41
N LYS A 43 0.77 -2.69 -4.69
CA LYS A 43 0.04 -1.59 -4.04
C LYS A 43 0.93 -0.78 -3.10
N THR A 44 1.75 -1.41 -2.27
CA THR A 44 2.67 -0.69 -1.38
C THR A 44 3.76 0.07 -2.16
N LYS A 45 4.20 -0.45 -3.31
CA LYS A 45 5.12 0.26 -4.22
C LYS A 45 4.43 1.51 -4.80
N GLN A 46 3.18 1.41 -5.21
CA GLN A 46 2.41 2.57 -5.68
C GLN A 46 2.26 3.65 -4.59
N GLU A 47 2.00 3.26 -3.33
CA GLU A 47 1.96 4.21 -2.21
C GLU A 47 3.32 4.88 -1.95
N LEU A 48 4.43 4.15 -2.11
CA LEU A 48 5.79 4.69 -2.05
C LEU A 48 6.05 5.69 -3.20
N LEU A 49 5.63 5.39 -4.43
CA LEU A 49 5.80 6.31 -5.56
C LEU A 49 5.06 7.63 -5.34
N LYS A 50 3.84 7.58 -4.77
CA LYS A 50 3.14 8.79 -4.33
C LYS A 50 3.93 9.56 -3.26
N LEU A 51 4.52 8.86 -2.30
CA LEU A 51 5.32 9.50 -1.25
C LEU A 51 6.54 10.21 -1.83
N ILE A 52 7.26 9.56 -2.76
CA ILE A 52 8.38 10.15 -3.49
C ILE A 52 7.93 11.43 -4.22
N ASP A 53 6.79 11.37 -4.90
CA ASP A 53 6.22 12.52 -5.61
C ASP A 53 5.90 13.69 -4.65
N PHE A 54 5.41 13.43 -3.43
CA PHE A 54 5.27 14.47 -2.39
C PHE A 54 6.62 15.05 -1.97
N MET A 55 7.63 14.19 -1.73
CA MET A 55 8.96 14.64 -1.34
C MET A 55 9.56 15.58 -2.39
N GLU A 56 9.48 15.19 -3.66
CA GLU A 56 10.13 15.91 -4.75
C GLU A 56 9.37 17.15 -5.20
N ASN A 57 8.06 17.03 -5.45
CA ASN A 57 7.29 18.09 -6.09
C ASN A 57 6.62 19.06 -5.12
N ASP A 58 6.36 18.62 -3.88
CA ASP A 58 5.66 19.45 -2.89
C ASP A 58 6.65 20.01 -1.86
N PHE A 59 7.64 19.20 -1.42
CA PHE A 59 8.64 19.62 -0.44
C PHE A 59 10.00 20.00 -1.03
N GLY A 60 10.29 19.66 -2.28
CA GLY A 60 11.59 19.94 -2.91
C GLY A 60 12.75 19.13 -2.32
N LEU A 61 12.47 17.96 -1.73
CA LEU A 61 13.42 17.10 -1.04
C LEU A 61 13.82 15.93 -1.95
N SER A 62 15.03 15.98 -2.52
CA SER A 62 15.57 14.92 -3.38
C SER A 62 16.56 14.00 -2.68
N SER A 63 16.99 14.32 -1.46
CA SER A 63 17.96 13.54 -0.69
C SER A 63 17.23 12.58 0.25
N PHE A 64 16.89 11.40 -0.26
CA PHE A 64 16.27 10.33 0.53
C PHE A 64 16.74 8.94 0.08
N THR A 65 16.68 8.00 1.02
CA THR A 65 16.98 6.58 0.79
C THR A 65 15.69 5.77 0.82
N VAL A 66 15.44 4.99 -0.23
CA VAL A 66 14.35 4.02 -0.31
C VAL A 66 14.87 2.64 0.04
N SER A 67 14.15 1.90 0.88
CA SER A 67 14.49 0.52 1.23
C SER A 67 13.28 -0.39 1.30
N PHE A 68 13.42 -1.63 0.86
CA PHE A 68 12.46 -2.68 1.15
C PHE A 68 12.71 -3.22 2.57
N SER A 69 11.64 -3.32 3.38
CA SER A 69 11.71 -3.77 4.79
C SER A 69 12.06 -5.25 4.98
N GLY A 70 12.13 -6.02 3.89
CA GLY A 70 12.26 -7.48 3.94
C GLY A 70 10.94 -8.20 4.25
N ASN A 71 9.80 -7.52 4.31
CA ASN A 71 8.52 -8.18 4.60
C ASN A 71 7.38 -7.75 3.69
N ARG A 72 6.74 -6.60 3.95
CA ARG A 72 5.47 -6.22 3.30
C ARG A 72 5.39 -4.76 2.89
N GLY A 73 6.53 -4.07 2.85
CA GLY A 73 6.52 -2.67 2.49
C GLY A 73 7.90 -2.06 2.45
N TYR A 74 7.91 -0.77 2.22
CA TYR A 74 9.09 0.03 2.00
C TYR A 74 9.24 1.08 3.10
N HIS A 75 10.45 1.59 3.26
CA HIS A 75 10.74 2.80 4.03
C HIS A 75 11.35 3.83 3.09
N LEU A 76 10.96 5.09 3.28
CA LEU A 76 11.63 6.24 2.69
C LEU A 76 12.20 7.06 3.86
N ALA A 77 13.51 7.20 3.91
CA ALA A 77 14.21 7.98 4.92
C ALA A 77 14.79 9.24 4.27
N VAL A 78 14.34 10.41 4.70
CA VAL A 78 14.86 11.70 4.21
C VAL A 78 16.12 12.05 4.99
N GLU A 79 17.19 12.39 4.27
CA GLU A 79 18.52 12.67 4.83
C GLU A 79 18.88 14.17 4.75
N ALA A 80 17.96 15.00 4.23
CA ALA A 80 18.11 16.44 4.14
C ALA A 80 18.28 17.08 5.53
N LYS A 81 19.34 17.89 5.70
CA LYS A 81 19.71 18.45 7.00
C LYS A 81 18.63 19.37 7.58
N GLU A 82 17.90 20.04 6.69
CA GLU A 82 16.84 20.99 6.97
C GLU A 82 15.66 20.35 7.72
N VAL A 83 15.49 19.02 7.63
CA VAL A 83 14.37 18.30 8.25
C VAL A 83 14.77 17.40 9.42
N LEU A 84 16.07 17.29 9.74
CA LEU A 84 16.55 16.41 10.82
C LEU A 84 16.07 16.87 12.20
N GLU A 85 16.00 18.19 12.41
CA GLU A 85 15.62 18.80 13.70
C GLU A 85 14.10 18.91 13.91
N LEU A 86 13.29 18.48 12.94
CA LEU A 86 11.83 18.54 13.09
C LEU A 86 11.37 17.71 14.28
N GLY A 87 10.65 18.37 15.19
CA GLY A 87 9.98 17.72 16.32
C GLY A 87 8.74 16.94 15.88
N ARG A 88 8.12 16.26 16.85
CA ARG A 88 6.92 15.43 16.63
C ARG A 88 5.78 16.18 15.94
N ASP A 89 5.48 17.40 16.38
CA ASP A 89 4.34 18.17 15.86
C ASP A 89 4.57 18.61 14.41
N ALA A 90 5.77 19.09 14.07
CA ALA A 90 6.11 19.42 12.69
C ALA A 90 6.08 18.18 11.77
N ARG A 91 6.47 17.00 12.28
CA ARG A 91 6.34 15.72 11.56
C ARG A 91 4.88 15.31 11.40
N GLN A 92 4.01 15.62 12.36
CA GLN A 92 2.57 15.38 12.24
C GLN A 92 1.95 16.24 11.13
N GLU A 93 2.36 17.50 10.99
CA GLU A 93 1.89 18.34 9.87
C GLU A 93 2.29 17.78 8.50
N ILE A 94 3.51 17.23 8.38
CA ILE A 94 3.95 16.53 7.16
C ILE A 94 3.10 15.29 6.92
N VAL A 95 2.83 14.50 7.97
CA VAL A 95 1.93 13.34 7.88
C VAL A 95 0.57 13.76 7.36
N ASP A 96 -0.05 14.77 7.96
CA ASP A 96 -1.40 15.21 7.59
C ASP A 96 -1.44 15.72 6.15
N TYR A 97 -0.41 16.44 5.72
CA TYR A 97 -0.27 16.87 4.33
C TYR A 97 -0.18 15.69 3.36
N VAL A 98 0.67 14.71 3.64
CA VAL A 98 0.93 13.56 2.73
C VAL A 98 -0.25 12.59 2.69
N THR A 99 -0.94 12.39 3.82
CA THR A 99 -2.13 11.54 3.91
C THR A 99 -3.40 12.26 3.45
N GLY A 100 -3.31 13.55 3.12
CA GLY A 100 -4.45 14.39 2.77
C GLY A 100 -5.47 14.54 3.90
N SER A 101 -5.02 14.34 5.14
CA SER A 101 -5.83 14.57 6.32
C SER A 101 -6.17 16.05 6.42
N HIS A 102 -7.40 16.36 6.83
CA HIS A 102 -7.83 17.74 7.11
C HIS A 102 -7.75 18.72 5.92
N ILE A 103 -7.67 18.23 4.67
CA ILE A 103 -7.75 19.10 3.49
C ILE A 103 -9.12 19.79 3.44
N SER A 104 -9.10 21.10 3.62
CA SER A 104 -10.27 21.94 3.41
C SER A 104 -10.30 22.43 1.97
N ILE A 105 -11.20 21.85 1.18
CA ILE A 105 -11.37 22.14 -0.25
C ILE A 105 -11.70 23.60 -0.53
N GLY A 106 -12.27 24.32 0.46
CA GLY A 106 -12.52 25.76 0.42
C GLY A 106 -11.25 26.57 0.21
N PHE A 107 -10.17 26.24 0.91
CA PHE A 107 -8.86 26.89 0.73
C PHE A 107 -8.21 26.54 -0.62
N HIS A 108 -8.68 25.46 -1.26
CA HIS A 108 -8.25 25.08 -2.60
C HIS A 108 -9.16 25.62 -3.71
N GLY A 109 -10.07 26.56 -3.41
CA GLY A 109 -10.93 27.19 -4.42
C GLY A 109 -12.10 26.31 -4.86
N LEU A 110 -12.58 25.42 -3.99
CA LEU A 110 -13.79 24.63 -4.21
C LEU A 110 -14.84 24.91 -3.13
N PRO A 111 -16.12 25.19 -3.49
CA PRO A 111 -16.62 25.29 -4.85
C PRO A 111 -16.00 26.47 -5.62
N PRO A 112 -15.83 26.34 -6.95
CA PRO A 112 -15.17 27.37 -7.76
C PRO A 112 -15.97 28.67 -7.71
N SER A 113 -15.34 29.74 -7.22
CA SER A 113 -15.71 31.10 -7.62
C SER A 113 -15.06 31.39 -8.98
N SER A 114 -15.66 32.26 -9.79
CA SER A 114 -15.39 32.47 -11.22
C SER A 114 -13.93 32.70 -11.66
N THR A 115 -13.00 32.86 -10.73
CA THR A 115 -11.62 33.26 -11.00
C THR A 115 -10.56 32.36 -10.33
N TYR A 116 -10.95 31.41 -9.46
CA TYR A 116 -9.99 30.64 -8.67
C TYR A 116 -10.48 29.22 -8.42
N ALA A 117 -10.11 28.29 -9.30
CA ALA A 117 -10.42 26.87 -9.20
C ALA A 117 -9.16 26.01 -9.47
N PRO A 118 -9.07 24.78 -8.95
CA PRO A 118 -7.92 23.91 -9.21
C PRO A 118 -7.77 23.57 -10.69
N ASP A 119 -6.55 23.69 -11.22
CA ASP A 119 -6.18 23.27 -12.58
C ASP A 119 -5.33 21.99 -12.58
N TYR A 120 -5.28 21.27 -13.71
CA TYR A 120 -4.41 20.09 -13.86
C TYR A 120 -2.92 20.41 -13.71
N SER A 121 -2.53 21.63 -14.08
CA SER A 121 -1.16 22.14 -13.96
C SER A 121 -0.81 22.70 -12.59
N ASP A 122 -1.80 22.89 -11.70
CA ASP A 122 -1.53 23.43 -10.38
C ASP A 122 -0.59 22.49 -9.57
N PRO A 123 0.30 23.05 -8.73
CA PRO A 123 1.13 22.26 -7.83
C PRO A 123 0.34 21.73 -6.62
N GLY A 124 0.92 20.75 -5.93
CA GLY A 124 0.41 20.18 -4.69
C GLY A 124 -1.04 19.70 -4.77
N TRP A 125 -1.78 19.88 -3.67
CA TRP A 125 -3.14 19.36 -3.54
C TRP A 125 -4.16 19.91 -4.53
N ARG A 126 -3.99 21.14 -5.04
CA ARG A 126 -4.89 21.69 -6.07
C ARG A 126 -4.83 20.83 -7.34
N GLY A 127 -3.63 20.61 -7.86
CA GLY A 127 -3.45 19.78 -9.04
C GLY A 127 -3.76 18.31 -8.80
N ARG A 128 -3.37 17.76 -7.63
CA ARG A 128 -3.70 16.38 -7.25
C ARG A 128 -5.20 16.13 -7.28
N VAL A 129 -6.00 17.02 -6.67
CA VAL A 129 -7.47 16.95 -6.69
C VAL A 129 -8.00 17.08 -8.11
N ALA A 130 -7.52 18.05 -8.90
CA ALA A 130 -7.99 18.25 -10.27
C ALA A 130 -7.74 17.00 -11.15
N ARG A 131 -6.52 16.46 -11.12
CA ARG A 131 -6.12 15.27 -11.88
C ARG A 131 -6.85 14.01 -11.38
N GLY A 132 -7.04 13.88 -10.06
CA GLY A 132 -7.79 12.78 -9.47
C GLY A 132 -9.27 12.79 -9.86
N VAL A 133 -9.95 13.94 -9.78
CA VAL A 133 -11.35 14.08 -10.24
C VAL A 133 -11.45 13.80 -11.74
N ARG A 134 -10.51 14.30 -12.56
CA ARG A 134 -10.45 13.98 -14.00
C ARG A 134 -10.44 12.48 -14.24
N ARG A 135 -9.55 11.73 -13.55
CA ARG A 135 -9.46 10.27 -13.68
C ARG A 135 -10.78 9.61 -13.32
N ILE A 136 -11.34 9.94 -12.15
CA ILE A 136 -12.62 9.39 -11.66
C ILE A 136 -13.75 9.64 -12.66
N VAL A 137 -13.83 10.84 -13.23
CA VAL A 137 -14.88 11.21 -14.20
C VAL A 137 -14.70 10.46 -15.53
N LEU A 138 -13.46 10.34 -16.03
CA LEU A 138 -13.17 9.58 -17.25
C LEU A 138 -13.41 8.08 -17.06
N GLU A 139 -13.24 7.56 -15.85
CA GLU A 139 -13.38 6.15 -15.49
C GLU A 139 -14.72 5.82 -14.80
N ALA A 140 -15.69 6.75 -14.79
CA ALA A 140 -16.98 6.59 -14.10
C ALA A 140 -17.81 5.35 -14.56
N GLY A 141 -17.39 4.70 -15.64
CA GLY A 141 -17.89 3.40 -16.09
C GLY A 141 -17.47 2.21 -15.22
N GLY A 142 -16.28 2.25 -14.62
CA GLY A 142 -15.61 1.09 -14.03
C GLY A 142 -15.29 1.17 -12.54
N ASP A 143 -15.45 2.32 -11.88
CA ASP A 143 -15.15 2.44 -10.44
C ASP A 143 -16.36 2.05 -9.56
N GLU A 144 -16.28 0.87 -8.93
CA GLU A 144 -17.29 0.40 -7.97
C GLU A 144 -17.46 1.33 -6.75
N ARG A 145 -16.38 1.98 -6.28
CA ARG A 145 -16.44 2.91 -5.13
C ARG A 145 -17.28 4.12 -5.49
N LEU A 146 -17.10 4.64 -6.71
CA LEU A 146 -17.90 5.74 -7.22
C LEU A 146 -19.38 5.37 -7.28
N GLY A 147 -19.71 4.13 -7.70
CA GLY A 147 -21.09 3.63 -7.72
C GLY A 147 -21.74 3.46 -6.34
N ARG A 148 -20.95 3.29 -5.27
CA ARG A 148 -21.46 3.29 -3.89
C ARG A 148 -21.72 4.70 -3.37
N LEU A 149 -20.94 5.67 -3.83
CA LEU A 149 -21.05 7.07 -3.42
C LEU A 149 -22.15 7.81 -4.20
N LEU A 150 -22.35 7.49 -5.47
CA LEU A 150 -23.26 8.18 -6.39
C LEU A 150 -24.38 7.25 -6.88
N GLY A 151 -25.60 7.77 -6.96
CA GLY A 151 -26.72 7.01 -7.52
C GLY A 151 -26.60 6.82 -9.04
N PRO A 152 -27.34 5.87 -9.64
CA PRO A 152 -27.25 5.53 -11.07
C PRO A 152 -27.38 6.75 -12.00
N ARG A 153 -28.33 7.65 -11.70
CA ARG A 153 -28.52 8.89 -12.46
C ARG A 153 -27.32 9.82 -12.41
N GLN A 154 -26.67 9.96 -11.26
CA GLN A 154 -25.48 10.81 -11.12
C GLN A 154 -24.29 10.23 -11.88
N LEU A 155 -24.14 8.89 -11.90
CA LEU A 155 -23.12 8.21 -12.69
C LEU A 155 -23.36 8.40 -14.20
N GLU A 156 -24.60 8.27 -14.65
CA GLU A 156 -24.97 8.52 -16.05
C GLU A 156 -24.70 9.97 -16.46
N GLU A 157 -25.06 10.93 -15.60
CA GLU A 157 -24.72 12.34 -15.78
C GLU A 157 -23.19 12.56 -15.87
N LEU A 158 -22.37 11.91 -15.03
CA LEU A 158 -20.90 12.00 -15.12
C LEU A 158 -20.36 11.39 -16.42
N ARG A 159 -20.89 10.24 -16.83
CA ARG A 159 -20.47 9.56 -18.07
C ARG A 159 -20.73 10.43 -19.28
N SER A 160 -21.90 11.08 -19.34
CA SER A 160 -22.26 11.93 -20.49
C SER A 160 -21.38 13.18 -20.62
N MET A 161 -20.85 13.69 -19.50
CA MET A 161 -19.93 14.84 -19.49
C MET A 161 -18.44 14.47 -19.49
N SER A 162 -18.08 13.17 -19.44
CA SER A 162 -16.70 12.72 -19.17
C SER A 162 -15.67 13.24 -20.16
N SER A 163 -16.00 13.28 -21.46
CA SER A 163 -15.10 13.79 -22.51
C SER A 163 -14.71 15.26 -22.32
N LEU A 164 -15.57 16.06 -21.69
CA LEU A 164 -15.34 17.49 -21.48
C LEU A 164 -14.23 17.77 -20.46
N TRP A 165 -13.86 16.77 -19.65
CA TRP A 165 -12.80 16.83 -18.64
C TRP A 165 -11.42 16.43 -19.18
N ARG A 166 -11.26 16.14 -20.48
CA ARG A 166 -9.96 15.67 -21.01
C ARG A 166 -8.88 16.74 -20.94
N ASP A 167 -9.20 17.95 -21.37
CA ASP A 167 -8.22 19.00 -21.62
C ASP A 167 -8.15 20.03 -20.49
N ARG A 168 -9.26 20.25 -19.78
CA ARG A 168 -9.32 21.14 -18.61
C ARG A 168 -10.38 20.69 -17.59
N PRO A 169 -10.22 21.02 -16.30
CA PRO A 169 -11.26 20.77 -15.31
C PRO A 169 -12.56 21.50 -15.66
N ARG A 170 -13.69 20.83 -15.47
CA ARG A 170 -15.04 21.38 -15.75
C ARG A 170 -15.88 21.43 -14.47
N TRP A 171 -15.34 22.07 -13.44
CA TRP A 171 -15.97 22.18 -12.12
C TRP A 171 -17.38 22.78 -12.18
N GLU A 172 -17.68 23.62 -13.17
CA GLU A 172 -18.99 24.22 -13.40
C GLU A 172 -20.08 23.22 -13.80
N LEU A 173 -19.69 22.03 -14.27
CA LEU A 173 -20.63 20.97 -14.63
C LEU A 173 -21.09 20.14 -13.44
N LEU A 174 -20.39 20.24 -12.30
CA LEU A 174 -20.74 19.49 -11.09
C LEU A 174 -21.78 20.26 -10.27
N LYS A 175 -22.80 19.54 -9.81
CA LYS A 175 -23.81 20.11 -8.91
C LYS A 175 -23.18 20.50 -7.58
N GLN A 176 -23.39 21.76 -7.17
CA GLN A 176 -22.88 22.35 -5.93
C GLN A 176 -24.02 22.48 -4.91
N GLY A 177 -23.83 21.96 -3.69
CA GLY A 177 -24.76 22.13 -2.57
C GLY A 177 -26.02 21.25 -2.56
N GLY A 178 -26.78 21.34 -1.46
CA GLY A 178 -28.03 20.59 -1.25
C GLY A 178 -27.82 19.08 -1.03
N ARG A 179 -28.73 18.25 -1.54
CA ARG A 179 -28.63 16.76 -1.48
C ARG A 179 -27.65 16.17 -2.49
N SER A 180 -27.19 16.95 -3.48
CA SER A 180 -26.26 16.51 -4.51
C SER A 180 -24.83 16.85 -4.11
N GLN A 181 -24.32 16.17 -3.08
CA GLN A 181 -22.92 16.24 -2.61
C GLN A 181 -21.94 15.62 -3.62
N GLN A 182 -22.17 15.82 -4.93
CA GLN A 182 -21.41 15.17 -6.00
C GLN A 182 -19.98 15.68 -6.05
N LEU A 183 -19.78 17.00 -5.99
CA LEU A 183 -18.45 17.60 -5.92
C LEU A 183 -17.68 17.09 -4.70
N GLU A 184 -18.27 17.16 -3.51
CA GLU A 184 -17.66 16.70 -2.25
C GLU A 184 -17.25 15.22 -2.31
N LYS A 185 -18.11 14.35 -2.86
CA LYS A 185 -17.82 12.92 -3.01
C LYS A 185 -16.69 12.65 -4.00
N LEU A 186 -16.69 13.34 -5.15
CA LEU A 186 -15.63 13.21 -6.15
C LEU A 186 -14.28 13.71 -5.60
N VAL A 187 -14.30 14.85 -4.91
CA VAL A 187 -13.09 15.43 -4.32
C VAL A 187 -12.57 14.53 -3.20
N SER A 188 -13.44 14.04 -2.31
CA SER A 188 -13.04 13.10 -1.25
C SER A 188 -12.41 11.83 -1.80
N LEU A 189 -13.00 11.24 -2.85
CA LEU A 189 -12.41 10.08 -3.53
C LEU A 189 -11.08 10.42 -4.22
N SER A 190 -10.97 11.62 -4.81
CA SER A 190 -9.73 12.08 -5.44
C SER A 190 -8.59 12.29 -4.43
N VAL A 191 -8.92 12.78 -3.23
CA VAL A 191 -7.95 12.96 -2.13
C VAL A 191 -7.47 11.59 -1.65
N ASP A 192 -8.39 10.68 -1.37
CA ASP A 192 -8.08 9.30 -0.94
C ASP A 192 -7.17 8.58 -1.95
N ASP A 193 -7.47 8.70 -3.24
CA ASP A 193 -6.64 8.09 -4.28
C ASP A 193 -5.24 8.71 -4.40
N ALA A 194 -5.11 10.03 -4.17
CA ALA A 194 -3.88 10.77 -4.36
C ALA A 194 -2.99 10.80 -3.10
N ALA A 195 -3.57 10.58 -1.93
CA ALA A 195 -2.86 10.45 -0.67
C ALA A 195 -1.89 9.27 -0.69
N SER A 196 -0.77 9.42 0.04
CA SER A 196 0.14 8.31 0.31
C SER A 196 -0.18 7.72 1.68
N HIS A 197 -0.51 6.42 1.70
CA HIS A 197 -0.89 5.70 2.90
C HIS A 197 0.34 5.22 3.68
N ILE A 198 0.91 6.12 4.47
CA ILE A 198 2.05 5.84 5.35
C ILE A 198 1.60 5.39 6.75
N ASP A 199 2.50 4.71 7.48
CA ASP A 199 2.33 4.48 8.92
C ASP A 199 2.71 5.75 9.68
N THR A 200 1.71 6.52 10.09
CA THR A 200 1.86 7.83 10.72
C THR A 200 2.68 7.80 12.02
N VAL A 201 2.67 6.66 12.72
CA VAL A 201 3.42 6.46 13.96
C VAL A 201 4.92 6.30 13.67
N VAL A 202 5.30 5.83 12.48
CA VAL A 202 6.72 5.81 12.05
C VAL A 202 7.24 7.22 11.89
N THR A 203 6.50 8.07 11.19
CA THR A 203 6.98 9.41 10.82
C THR A 203 7.05 10.35 12.00
N THR A 204 6.10 10.27 12.93
CA THR A 204 6.00 11.17 14.09
C THR A 204 6.95 10.83 15.23
N ASP A 205 7.45 9.60 15.29
CA ASP A 205 8.40 9.14 16.31
C ASP A 205 9.84 9.61 16.00
N VAL A 206 10.33 10.56 16.79
CA VAL A 206 11.68 11.13 16.67
C VAL A 206 12.80 10.18 17.14
N HIS A 207 12.45 9.05 17.77
CA HIS A 207 13.40 8.05 18.27
C HIS A 207 13.25 6.70 17.56
N ARG A 208 12.65 6.70 16.36
CA ARG A 208 12.32 5.49 15.62
C ARG A 208 13.58 4.75 15.17
N LEU A 209 13.63 3.44 15.45
CA LEU A 209 14.62 2.54 14.86
C LEU A 209 14.15 2.05 13.49
N LEU A 210 14.95 2.28 12.47
CA LEU A 210 14.77 1.70 11.14
C LEU A 210 15.55 0.39 11.03
N ARG A 211 15.00 -0.56 10.27
CA ARG A 211 15.70 -1.80 9.98
C ARG A 211 16.93 -1.48 9.12
N LEU A 212 18.08 -1.97 9.55
CA LEU A 212 19.32 -1.85 8.79
C LEU A 212 19.19 -2.59 7.46
N ALA A 213 19.61 -1.94 6.38
CA ALA A 213 19.71 -2.57 5.06
C ALA A 213 20.69 -3.75 5.08
N ASP A 214 20.51 -4.65 4.12
CA ASP A 214 21.25 -5.91 3.94
C ASP A 214 21.17 -6.89 5.12
N THR A 215 20.16 -6.74 5.98
CA THR A 215 19.84 -7.69 7.05
C THR A 215 18.68 -8.60 6.66
N LEU A 216 18.60 -9.79 7.27
CA LEU A 216 17.45 -10.69 7.09
C LEU A 216 16.28 -10.27 7.96
N ASN A 217 15.07 -10.32 7.39
CA ASN A 217 13.84 -10.11 8.13
C ASN A 217 13.39 -11.44 8.78
N GLY A 218 13.34 -11.48 10.11
CA GLY A 218 12.98 -12.71 10.84
C GLY A 218 11.58 -13.27 10.60
N LYS A 219 10.68 -12.53 9.91
CA LYS A 219 9.31 -12.99 9.59
C LYS A 219 9.17 -13.58 8.18
N THR A 220 10.21 -13.52 7.37
CA THR A 220 10.19 -13.97 5.96
C THR A 220 11.50 -14.64 5.52
N GLY A 221 12.62 -14.37 6.18
CA GLY A 221 13.94 -14.74 5.66
C GLY A 221 14.38 -13.94 4.42
N LEU A 222 13.60 -12.94 3.99
CA LEU A 222 13.99 -12.05 2.89
C LEU A 222 14.96 -10.97 3.40
N ARG A 223 15.83 -10.51 2.50
CA ARG A 223 16.73 -9.39 2.75
C ARG A 223 15.97 -8.07 2.78
N ALA A 224 16.14 -7.28 3.83
CA ALA A 224 15.84 -5.86 3.76
C ALA A 224 16.95 -5.20 2.95
N MET A 225 16.64 -4.40 1.93
CA MET A 225 17.67 -3.84 1.04
C MET A 225 17.31 -2.45 0.57
N VAL A 226 18.33 -1.63 0.33
CA VAL A 226 18.18 -0.35 -0.36
C VAL A 226 17.79 -0.63 -1.81
N VAL A 227 16.84 0.14 -2.32
CA VAL A 227 16.38 0.07 -3.71
C VAL A 227 16.67 1.42 -4.34
N SER A 228 17.50 1.44 -5.38
CA SER A 228 17.78 2.68 -6.10
C SER A 228 16.54 3.15 -6.85
N ARG A 229 16.48 4.46 -7.12
CA ARG A 229 15.35 5.07 -7.83
C ARG A 229 15.12 4.42 -9.19
N ASP A 230 16.20 4.20 -9.95
CA ASP A 230 16.14 3.63 -11.31
C ASP A 230 15.63 2.19 -11.32
N MET A 231 15.87 1.44 -10.24
CA MET A 231 15.44 0.05 -10.12
C MET A 231 14.04 -0.11 -9.52
N LEU A 232 13.43 0.96 -8.99
CA LEU A 232 12.22 0.85 -8.18
C LEU A 232 11.02 0.28 -8.95
N GLU A 233 10.88 0.65 -10.23
CA GLU A 233 9.80 0.17 -11.08
C GLU A 233 9.91 -1.34 -11.31
N GLU A 234 11.11 -1.81 -11.67
CA GLU A 234 11.40 -3.21 -11.99
C GLU A 234 11.55 -4.11 -10.75
N PHE A 235 11.82 -3.53 -9.59
CA PHE A 235 12.08 -4.26 -8.35
C PHE A 235 10.91 -5.17 -7.96
N ASN A 236 11.20 -6.47 -7.82
CA ASN A 236 10.29 -7.49 -7.32
C ASN A 236 10.82 -8.05 -5.99
N PRO A 237 10.21 -7.70 -4.84
CA PRO A 237 10.68 -8.17 -3.54
C PRO A 237 10.65 -9.70 -3.36
N LEU A 238 9.77 -10.43 -4.06
CA LEU A 238 9.72 -11.89 -3.97
C LEU A 238 10.80 -12.59 -4.79
N ARG A 239 11.57 -11.84 -5.58
CA ARG A 239 12.69 -12.32 -6.39
C ARG A 239 14.02 -11.72 -5.91
N ASP A 240 14.10 -10.39 -5.92
CA ASP A 240 15.35 -9.64 -5.70
C ASP A 240 15.80 -9.63 -4.23
N ALA A 241 14.85 -9.81 -3.30
CA ALA A 241 15.13 -9.87 -1.87
C ALA A 241 15.32 -11.31 -1.35
N VAL A 242 15.31 -12.31 -2.24
CA VAL A 242 15.62 -13.70 -1.87
C VAL A 242 17.11 -13.81 -1.55
N ALA A 243 17.41 -13.98 -0.27
CA ALA A 243 18.78 -13.90 0.24
C ALA A 243 19.47 -15.27 0.33
N LEU A 244 18.69 -16.31 0.62
CA LEU A 244 19.21 -17.64 0.87
C LEU A 244 19.34 -18.42 -0.45
N PRO A 245 20.37 -19.29 -0.56
CA PRO A 245 20.63 -20.04 -1.78
C PRO A 245 19.58 -21.12 -2.03
N GLU A 246 19.62 -21.70 -3.23
CA GLU A 246 18.76 -22.84 -3.59
C GLU A 246 19.19 -24.13 -2.87
N GLU A 247 20.50 -24.37 -2.79
CA GLU A 247 21.09 -25.48 -2.05
C GLU A 247 21.75 -25.00 -0.73
N PRO A 248 21.70 -25.80 0.35
CA PRO A 248 21.13 -27.15 0.41
C PRO A 248 19.59 -27.13 0.47
N THR A 249 18.98 -28.15 -0.10
CA THR A 249 17.57 -28.45 0.15
C THR A 249 17.32 -28.91 1.59
N LEU A 250 16.24 -28.42 2.20
CA LEU A 250 15.80 -28.74 3.56
C LEU A 250 14.47 -29.51 3.53
N THR A 251 14.35 -30.53 4.37
CA THR A 251 13.06 -31.21 4.59
C THR A 251 12.33 -30.50 5.72
N VAL A 252 11.12 -30.01 5.43
CA VAL A 252 10.25 -29.35 6.40
C VAL A 252 8.89 -30.03 6.45
N LYS A 253 8.32 -30.14 7.65
CA LYS A 253 6.93 -30.54 7.84
C LYS A 253 6.05 -29.31 7.73
N VAL A 254 5.33 -29.18 6.63
CA VAL A 254 4.42 -28.05 6.36
C VAL A 254 3.05 -28.36 6.96
N PHE A 255 2.57 -27.51 7.88
CA PHE A 255 1.23 -27.63 8.45
C PHE A 255 0.18 -27.14 7.46
N HIS A 256 0.46 -25.97 6.87
CA HIS A 256 -0.40 -25.36 5.85
C HIS A 256 0.42 -24.37 5.02
N SER A 257 0.23 -24.36 3.71
CA SER A 257 0.75 -23.32 2.84
C SER A 257 -0.18 -23.11 1.66
N PRO A 258 -0.62 -21.86 1.35
CA PRO A 258 -1.35 -21.58 0.14
C PRO A 258 -0.39 -21.62 -1.06
N ARG A 259 -0.88 -21.43 -2.28
CA ARG A 259 0.03 -21.15 -3.41
C ARG A 259 0.72 -19.81 -3.21
N TYR A 260 2.03 -19.77 -3.40
CA TYR A 260 2.81 -18.53 -3.37
C TYR A 260 4.00 -18.59 -4.33
N MET A 261 4.43 -17.42 -4.80
CA MET A 261 5.65 -17.27 -5.61
C MET A 261 6.80 -16.85 -4.70
N LEU A 262 7.98 -17.43 -4.91
CA LEU A 262 9.22 -17.01 -4.25
C LEU A 262 10.41 -17.41 -5.12
N GLY A 263 11.29 -16.46 -5.42
CA GLY A 263 12.26 -16.60 -6.50
C GLY A 263 11.54 -16.75 -7.84
N GLU A 264 12.04 -17.66 -8.69
CA GLU A 264 11.44 -17.98 -9.99
C GLU A 264 10.40 -19.12 -9.91
N ASN A 265 10.10 -19.61 -8.71
CA ASN A 265 9.28 -20.80 -8.51
C ASN A 265 7.94 -20.50 -7.84
N VAL A 266 6.95 -21.36 -8.12
CA VAL A 266 5.65 -21.39 -7.44
C VAL A 266 5.60 -22.62 -6.53
N TYR A 267 5.26 -22.40 -5.28
CA TYR A 267 5.18 -23.42 -4.25
C TYR A 267 3.74 -23.62 -3.77
N GLY A 268 3.46 -24.77 -3.15
CA GLY A 268 2.14 -25.10 -2.63
C GLY A 268 1.06 -25.32 -3.70
N PRO A 269 -0.21 -25.50 -3.27
CA PRO A 269 -0.64 -25.50 -1.89
C PRO A 269 -0.31 -26.84 -1.20
N TRP A 270 -0.09 -26.82 0.11
CA TRP A 270 0.21 -28.02 0.90
C TRP A 270 -0.53 -27.99 2.24
N GLU A 271 -0.93 -29.17 2.70
CA GLU A 271 -1.60 -29.35 3.99
C GLU A 271 -0.99 -30.57 4.70
N ASN A 272 -0.50 -30.37 5.93
CA ASN A 272 0.04 -31.40 6.83
C ASN A 272 0.95 -32.45 6.16
N GLN A 273 1.92 -32.02 5.36
CA GLN A 273 2.83 -32.92 4.64
C GLN A 273 4.30 -32.48 4.73
N ALA A 274 5.21 -33.44 4.66
CA ALA A 274 6.64 -33.17 4.54
C ALA A 274 6.96 -32.72 3.11
N GLN A 275 7.81 -31.70 2.96
CA GLN A 275 8.29 -31.19 1.68
C GLN A 275 9.80 -30.99 1.74
N LYS A 276 10.47 -31.37 0.66
CA LYS A 276 11.89 -31.06 0.44
C LYS A 276 11.97 -29.81 -0.42
N LEU A 277 12.45 -28.71 0.15
CA LEU A 277 12.42 -27.38 -0.47
C LEU A 277 13.82 -26.75 -0.50
N PRO A 278 14.10 -25.86 -1.46
CA PRO A 278 15.27 -24.99 -1.40
C PRO A 278 15.36 -24.21 -0.07
N ALA A 279 16.58 -23.85 0.35
CA ALA A 279 16.80 -23.21 1.65
C ALA A 279 15.94 -21.94 1.82
N TYR A 280 15.85 -21.08 0.80
CA TYR A 280 15.02 -19.88 0.86
C TYR A 280 13.53 -20.15 1.06
N ALA A 281 12.97 -21.16 0.40
CA ALA A 281 11.55 -21.50 0.48
C ALA A 281 11.23 -22.17 1.81
N ALA A 282 12.11 -23.07 2.28
CA ALA A 282 11.99 -23.70 3.59
C ALA A 282 12.04 -22.64 4.71
N VAL A 283 13.06 -21.78 4.72
CA VAL A 283 13.20 -20.73 5.74
C VAL A 283 12.04 -19.73 5.68
N TYR A 284 11.55 -19.38 4.50
CA TYR A 284 10.36 -18.53 4.38
C TYR A 284 9.16 -19.13 5.12
N LEU A 285 8.86 -20.42 4.93
CA LEU A 285 7.77 -21.10 5.64
C LEU A 285 8.03 -21.23 7.15
N LEU A 286 9.27 -21.52 7.55
CA LEU A 286 9.68 -21.57 8.97
C LEU A 286 9.47 -20.21 9.64
N CYS A 287 9.93 -19.12 9.02
CA CYS A 287 9.76 -17.75 9.52
C CYS A 287 8.30 -17.28 9.55
N LYS A 288 7.45 -17.82 8.67
CA LYS A 288 6.00 -17.60 8.69
C LYS A 288 5.27 -18.46 9.75
N GLY A 289 5.98 -19.37 10.42
CA GLY A 289 5.39 -20.30 11.38
C GLY A 289 4.49 -21.36 10.72
N LEU A 290 4.67 -21.61 9.41
CA LEU A 290 3.85 -22.52 8.62
C LEU A 290 4.44 -23.93 8.48
N ALA A 291 5.68 -24.10 8.93
CA ALA A 291 6.39 -25.36 8.90
C ALA A 291 7.33 -25.51 10.10
N THR A 292 7.79 -26.73 10.35
CA THR A 292 8.93 -27.04 11.23
C THR A 292 9.98 -27.83 10.47
N LEU A 293 11.24 -27.77 10.91
CA LEU A 293 12.28 -28.69 10.41
C LEU A 293 11.85 -30.13 10.73
N ALA A 294 11.99 -31.02 9.74
CA ALA A 294 11.66 -32.44 9.86
C ALA A 294 12.87 -33.25 10.35
#